data_AF-A0A956BLU0-F1
#
_entry.id   AF-A0A956BLU0-F1
#
_cell.length_a   1.000
_cell.length_b   1.000
_cell.length_c   1.000
_cell.angle_alpha   90.00
_cell.angle_beta   90.00
_cell.angle_gamma   90.00
#
_symmetry.space_group_name_H-M   'P 1'
#
loop_
_entity.id
_entity.type
_entity.pdbx_description
1 polymer ?
#
loop_
_entity_poly.entity_id
_entity_poly.type
_entity_poly.pdbx_seq_one_letter_code
_entity_poly.pdbx_strand_id
1 'polypeptide(L)'
;MKHTEGEILAILDACADAYTFPMLDNGYVYLAATRLTLFRSATDWGLTIEVVGFNPRAGAPYLCVHAFGSDLRNRDTRDDYVSDEAYRHYLAKEPFDQPRFFHPIDDAWQDEEEHELVRLGATTALIRGTPADLPSPERCEALGIELSMPPRLRTFEALRGLAATHRASLLATETELRHAFADDLERVLQLDDWRHPDVANDERPSGSATFEMLARVLVTAVPAAGRWPSTVCDCSASASTRVRTSIRCSRRSAPSPPTTRSVARARCTRPITSSSWRPSALRCRSSGLRCPNRARLFQRGASEHRGAPRRG
;
A
#
# COMPACT_ATOMS: atom_id res chain seq x y z
N MET A 1 7.81 1.51 30.13
CA MET A 1 8.04 1.01 28.76
C MET A 1 9.09 -0.07 28.83
N LYS A 2 8.87 -1.23 28.22
CA LYS A 2 9.85 -2.34 28.26
C LYS A 2 10.88 -2.27 27.13
N HIS A 3 10.50 -1.71 25.98
CA HIS A 3 11.40 -1.61 24.83
C HIS A 3 12.13 -0.27 24.77
N THR A 4 13.36 -0.34 24.31
CA THR A 4 14.23 0.79 23.97
C THR A 4 13.97 1.25 22.53
N GLU A 5 14.47 2.45 22.18
CA GLU A 5 14.38 2.98 20.82
C GLU A 5 15.01 2.01 19.80
N GLY A 6 16.19 1.46 20.16
CA GLY A 6 16.92 0.51 19.32
C GLY A 6 16.20 -0.82 19.11
N GLU A 7 15.50 -1.35 20.12
CA GLU A 7 14.72 -2.58 19.96
C GLU A 7 13.51 -2.38 19.04
N ILE A 8 12.82 -1.24 19.13
CA ILE A 8 11.70 -0.91 18.24
C ILE A 8 12.20 -0.80 16.80
N LEU A 9 13.30 -0.08 16.56
CA LEU A 9 13.89 0.05 15.23
C LEU A 9 14.37 -1.28 14.67
N ALA A 10 15.00 -2.13 15.49
CA ALA A 10 15.44 -3.45 15.06
C ALA A 10 14.27 -4.36 14.66
N ILE A 11 13.11 -4.25 15.34
CA ILE A 11 11.88 -4.94 14.94
C ILE A 11 11.39 -4.45 13.58
N LEU A 12 11.32 -3.13 13.37
CA LEU A 12 10.86 -2.56 12.10
C LEU A 12 11.82 -2.90 10.94
N ASP A 13 13.13 -2.91 11.19
CA ASP A 13 14.14 -3.36 10.24
C ASP A 13 13.93 -4.84 9.86
N ALA A 14 13.66 -5.71 10.84
CA ALA A 14 13.37 -7.11 10.57
C ALA A 14 12.10 -7.28 9.72
N CYS A 15 11.06 -6.47 9.95
CA CYS A 15 9.87 -6.45 9.09
C CYS A 15 10.18 -5.95 7.68
N ALA A 16 11.09 -4.97 7.52
CA ALA A 16 11.54 -4.51 6.21
C ALA A 16 12.33 -5.61 5.47
N ASP A 17 13.28 -6.26 6.15
CA ASP A 17 14.05 -7.39 5.62
C ASP A 17 13.15 -8.60 5.26
N ALA A 18 12.02 -8.76 5.96
CA ALA A 18 11.01 -9.78 5.70
C ALA A 18 9.96 -9.38 4.64
N TYR A 19 10.06 -8.17 4.07
CA TYR A 19 9.10 -7.62 3.09
C TYR A 19 7.66 -7.46 3.62
N THR A 20 7.48 -7.34 4.94
CA THR A 20 6.16 -7.07 5.57
C THR A 20 5.96 -5.59 5.88
N PHE A 21 7.06 -4.83 5.98
CA PHE A 21 7.01 -3.37 6.01
C PHE A 21 6.56 -2.79 4.66
N PRO A 22 5.57 -1.89 4.61
CA PRO A 22 4.98 -1.47 3.35
C PRO A 22 5.95 -0.65 2.50
N MET A 23 6.14 -1.01 1.24
CA MET A 23 6.83 -0.17 0.25
C MET A 23 5.83 0.79 -0.38
N LEU A 24 5.91 2.09 -0.08
CA LEU A 24 4.93 3.09 -0.55
C LEU A 24 5.06 3.45 -2.04
N ASP A 25 6.17 3.07 -2.66
CA ASP A 25 6.46 3.19 -4.09
C ASP A 25 6.33 1.85 -4.84
N ASN A 26 5.71 0.85 -4.21
CA ASN A 26 5.46 -0.46 -4.81
C ASN A 26 4.73 -0.33 -6.16
N GLY A 27 5.39 -0.73 -7.25
CA GLY A 27 4.84 -0.67 -8.61
C GLY A 27 3.57 -1.51 -8.84
N TYR A 28 3.18 -2.37 -7.89
CA TYR A 28 1.90 -3.11 -7.94
C TYR A 28 0.73 -2.38 -7.27
N VAL A 29 0.99 -1.30 -6.53
CA VAL A 29 -0.04 -0.56 -5.78
C VAL A 29 0.00 0.90 -6.21
N TYR A 30 -1.04 1.33 -6.93
CA TYR A 30 -1.22 2.73 -7.23
C TYR A 30 -1.77 3.44 -6.00
N LEU A 31 -0.86 4.15 -5.31
CA LEU A 31 -1.15 4.84 -4.06
C LEU A 31 -2.13 6.00 -4.25
N ALA A 32 -3.07 6.12 -3.30
CA ALA A 32 -4.03 7.23 -3.22
C ALA A 32 -3.94 8.01 -1.91
N ALA A 33 -3.80 7.34 -0.76
CA ALA A 33 -3.63 7.98 0.54
C ALA A 33 -2.86 7.09 1.52
N THR A 34 -2.18 7.71 2.48
CA THR A 34 -1.45 7.02 3.54
C THR A 34 -1.56 7.75 4.86
N ARG A 35 -1.56 7.03 5.99
CA ARG A 35 -1.52 7.62 7.33
C ARG A 35 -0.69 6.74 8.25
N LEU A 36 0.08 7.36 9.13
CA LEU A 36 0.84 6.67 10.17
C LEU A 36 0.29 7.04 11.54
N THR A 37 0.05 6.06 12.40
CA THR A 37 -0.41 6.30 13.77
C THR A 37 0.44 5.54 14.77
N LEU A 38 0.78 6.19 15.88
CA LEU A 38 1.51 5.59 17.01
C LEU A 38 0.59 5.38 18.20
N PHE A 39 0.76 4.24 18.85
CA PHE A 39 0.02 3.80 20.01
C PHE A 39 0.98 3.38 21.14
N ARG A 40 0.60 3.61 22.39
CA ARG A 40 1.45 3.36 23.54
C ARG A 40 0.66 3.07 24.82
N SER A 41 1.14 2.14 25.61
CA SER A 41 0.81 2.01 27.04
C SER A 41 2.07 2.12 27.91
N ALA A 42 1.94 1.89 29.22
CA ALA A 42 3.09 1.85 30.12
C ALA A 42 4.06 0.70 29.78
N THR A 43 3.60 -0.36 29.14
CA THR A 43 4.40 -1.56 28.85
C THR A 43 4.58 -1.82 27.36
N ASP A 44 3.63 -1.38 26.53
CA ASP A 44 3.50 -1.81 25.14
C ASP A 44 3.46 -0.64 24.16
N TRP A 45 3.71 -0.95 22.88
CA TRP A 45 3.64 0.00 21.79
C TRP A 45 2.98 -0.62 20.56
N GLY A 46 2.44 0.26 19.72
CA GLY A 46 1.92 -0.06 18.41
C GLY A 46 2.23 1.04 17.41
N LEU A 47 2.37 0.66 16.15
CA LEU A 47 2.52 1.55 15.00
C LEU A 47 1.65 1.00 13.88
N THR A 48 0.84 1.84 13.25
CA THR A 48 0.12 1.48 12.03
C THR A 48 0.56 2.34 10.87
N ILE A 49 0.61 1.73 9.68
CA ILE A 49 0.70 2.43 8.40
C ILE A 49 -0.51 2.00 7.57
N GLU A 50 -1.39 2.94 7.33
CA GLU A 50 -2.56 2.81 6.47
C GLU A 50 -2.15 3.12 5.03
N VAL A 51 -2.54 2.25 4.10
CA VAL A 51 -2.27 2.38 2.67
C VAL A 51 -3.58 2.20 1.91
N VAL A 52 -4.11 3.28 1.35
CA VAL A 52 -5.23 3.25 0.41
C VAL A 52 -4.66 3.25 -0.99
N GLY A 53 -5.05 2.26 -1.78
CA GLY A 53 -4.56 2.14 -3.15
C GLY A 53 -5.37 1.19 -4.01
N PHE A 54 -4.92 1.06 -5.26
CA PHE A 54 -5.50 0.17 -6.24
C PHE A 54 -4.40 -0.75 -6.80
N ASN A 55 -4.65 -2.05 -6.81
CA ASN A 55 -3.79 -3.04 -7.46
C ASN A 55 -4.54 -3.64 -8.66
N PRO A 56 -4.07 -3.45 -9.90
CA PRO A 56 -4.70 -4.01 -11.10
C PRO A 56 -4.95 -5.51 -11.05
N ARG A 57 -4.06 -6.25 -10.38
CA ARG A 57 -4.21 -7.70 -10.23
C ARG A 57 -5.29 -8.10 -9.24
N ALA A 58 -5.58 -7.24 -8.28
CA ALA A 58 -6.67 -7.44 -7.32
C ALA A 58 -8.02 -6.95 -7.90
N GLY A 59 -8.00 -5.99 -8.81
CA GLY A 59 -9.18 -5.51 -9.53
C GLY A 59 -10.07 -4.54 -8.76
N ALA A 60 -9.79 -4.27 -7.49
CA ALA A 60 -10.58 -3.34 -6.67
C ALA A 60 -9.68 -2.45 -5.77
N PRO A 61 -10.12 -1.22 -5.45
CA PRO A 61 -9.51 -0.42 -4.40
C PRO A 61 -9.60 -1.11 -3.03
N TYR A 62 -8.60 -0.85 -2.20
CA TYR A 62 -8.60 -1.34 -0.82
C TYR A 62 -7.86 -0.39 0.11
N LEU A 63 -8.10 -0.59 1.40
CA LEU A 63 -7.30 -0.06 2.50
C LEU A 63 -6.54 -1.23 3.13
N CYS A 64 -5.21 -1.13 3.21
CA CYS A 64 -4.40 -2.04 4.02
C CYS A 64 -3.91 -1.31 5.26
N VAL A 65 -4.16 -1.86 6.44
CA VAL A 65 -3.59 -1.40 7.70
C VAL A 65 -2.45 -2.35 8.07
N HIS A 66 -1.22 -1.87 7.92
CA HIS A 66 -0.02 -2.58 8.38
C HIS A 66 0.20 -2.25 9.85
N ALA A 67 -0.09 -3.19 10.76
CA ALA A 67 0.16 -3.01 12.18
C ALA A 67 1.49 -3.64 12.60
N PHE A 68 2.23 -2.92 13.43
CA PHE A 68 3.45 -3.36 14.09
C PHE A 68 3.34 -3.10 15.59
N GLY A 69 3.90 -3.95 16.45
CA GLY A 69 3.83 -3.69 17.89
C GLY A 69 4.42 -4.79 18.77
N SER A 70 4.52 -4.52 20.06
CA SER A 70 5.04 -5.47 21.06
C SER A 70 4.05 -6.58 21.42
N ASP A 71 2.74 -6.31 21.31
CA ASP A 71 1.67 -7.26 21.62
C ASP A 71 0.52 -7.10 20.61
N LEU A 72 0.52 -7.97 19.60
CA LEU A 72 -0.50 -7.97 18.55
C LEU A 72 -1.66 -8.91 18.89
N ARG A 73 -2.88 -8.38 18.80
CA ARG A 73 -4.16 -9.06 19.06
C ARG A 73 -4.88 -9.38 17.75
N ASN A 74 -5.91 -10.23 17.86
CA ASN A 74 -6.79 -10.62 16.73
C ASN A 74 -6.00 -11.08 15.49
N ARG A 75 -4.94 -11.84 15.73
CA ARG A 75 -4.11 -12.49 14.72
C ARG A 75 -4.85 -13.65 14.05
N ASP A 76 -4.32 -14.11 12.92
CA ASP A 76 -4.86 -15.27 12.21
C ASP A 76 -4.84 -16.48 13.16
N THR A 77 -5.89 -17.28 13.09
CA THR A 77 -6.06 -18.47 13.92
C THR A 77 -5.52 -19.70 13.20
N ARG A 78 -5.45 -20.82 13.91
CA ARG A 78 -5.03 -22.09 13.31
C ARG A 78 -5.85 -22.47 12.07
N ASP A 79 -7.15 -22.17 12.07
CA ASP A 79 -8.08 -22.56 11.00
C ASP A 79 -7.82 -21.83 9.68
N ASP A 80 -7.09 -20.71 9.73
CA ASP A 80 -6.70 -19.93 8.56
C ASP A 80 -5.53 -20.57 7.77
N TYR A 81 -4.95 -21.66 8.27
CA TYR A 81 -3.78 -22.33 7.68
C TYR A 81 -4.07 -23.77 7.28
N VAL A 82 -3.36 -24.24 6.25
CA VAL A 82 -3.49 -25.61 5.74
C VAL A 82 -2.94 -26.67 6.70
N SER A 83 -2.04 -26.31 7.62
CA SER A 83 -1.39 -27.23 8.55
C SER A 83 -0.89 -26.55 9.83
N ASP A 84 -0.70 -27.33 10.88
CA ASP A 84 -0.16 -26.88 12.17
C ASP A 84 1.23 -26.28 12.01
N GLU A 85 2.02 -26.90 11.14
CA GLU A 85 3.35 -26.43 10.79
C GLU A 85 3.30 -25.05 10.12
N ALA A 86 2.39 -24.84 9.17
CA ALA A 86 2.23 -23.55 8.50
C ALA A 86 1.80 -22.45 9.49
N TYR A 87 0.90 -22.75 10.42
CA TYR A 87 0.47 -21.81 11.46
C TYR A 87 1.61 -21.46 12.42
N ARG A 88 2.36 -22.45 12.92
CA ARG A 88 3.52 -22.21 13.78
C ARG A 88 4.61 -21.41 13.05
N HIS A 89 4.82 -21.70 11.77
CA HIS A 89 5.78 -20.97 10.94
C HIS A 89 5.38 -19.51 10.76
N TYR A 90 4.08 -19.21 10.58
CA TYR A 90 3.56 -17.84 10.58
C TYR A 90 3.87 -17.11 11.90
N LEU A 91 3.51 -17.70 13.04
CA LEU A 91 3.75 -17.09 14.35
C LEU A 91 5.25 -16.82 14.62
N ALA A 92 6.12 -17.72 14.14
CA ALA A 92 7.56 -17.58 14.30
C ALA A 92 8.18 -16.53 13.36
N LYS A 93 7.61 -16.34 12.16
CA LYS A 93 8.16 -15.41 11.15
C LYS A 93 7.66 -13.98 11.28
N GLU A 94 6.41 -13.81 11.69
CA GLU A 94 5.74 -12.51 11.75
C GLU A 94 5.38 -12.16 13.21
N PRO A 95 6.29 -12.26 14.20
CA PRO A 95 5.91 -12.08 15.61
C PRO A 95 5.40 -10.67 15.93
N PHE A 96 5.80 -9.67 15.15
CA PHE A 96 5.58 -8.25 15.46
C PHE A 96 4.85 -7.48 14.37
N ASP A 97 4.32 -8.15 13.34
CA ASP A 97 3.55 -7.52 12.27
C ASP A 97 2.26 -8.27 11.95
N GLN A 98 1.24 -7.52 11.54
CA GLN A 98 -0.02 -8.06 11.06
C GLN A 98 -0.71 -7.07 10.10
N PRO A 99 -0.73 -7.36 8.78
CA PRO A 99 -1.56 -6.61 7.85
C PRO A 99 -3.03 -7.05 7.93
N ARG A 100 -3.95 -6.09 7.76
CA ARG A 100 -5.39 -6.30 7.61
C ARG A 100 -5.92 -5.49 6.43
N PHE A 101 -6.82 -6.08 5.66
CA PHE A 101 -7.43 -5.44 4.48
C PHE A 101 -8.88 -5.08 4.77
N PHE A 102 -9.26 -3.89 4.34
CA PHE A 102 -10.60 -3.34 4.43
C PHE A 102 -11.01 -2.75 3.08
N HIS A 103 -12.32 -2.67 2.83
CA HIS A 103 -12.89 -2.18 1.59
C HIS A 103 -13.82 -1.00 1.89
N PRO A 104 -13.26 0.19 2.13
CA PRO A 104 -14.03 1.37 2.51
C PRO A 104 -14.84 1.94 1.35
N ILE A 105 -14.55 1.57 0.11
CA ILE A 105 -15.24 1.99 -1.10
C ILE A 105 -15.72 0.75 -1.85
N ASP A 106 -16.90 0.84 -2.46
CA ASP A 106 -17.41 -0.19 -3.36
C ASP A 106 -16.65 -0.21 -4.70
N ASP A 107 -16.96 -1.20 -5.53
CA ASP A 107 -16.36 -1.40 -6.86
C ASP A 107 -17.35 -1.16 -8.01
N ALA A 108 -18.62 -0.86 -7.70
CA ALA A 108 -19.70 -0.71 -8.69
C ALA A 108 -19.51 0.45 -9.69
N TRP A 109 -18.58 1.38 -9.42
CA TRP A 109 -18.21 2.48 -10.30
C TRP A 109 -17.09 2.12 -11.30
N GLN A 110 -16.46 0.95 -11.12
CA GLN A 110 -15.45 0.44 -12.05
C GLN A 110 -16.13 -0.19 -13.27
N ASP A 111 -15.44 -0.17 -14.40
CA ASP A 111 -15.86 -0.88 -15.60
C ASP A 111 -15.81 -2.40 -15.35
N GLU A 112 -16.88 -3.09 -15.76
CA GLU A 112 -17.08 -4.53 -15.47
C GLU A 112 -16.12 -5.43 -16.27
N GLU A 113 -15.67 -4.99 -17.44
CA GLU A 113 -14.73 -5.74 -18.27
C GLU A 113 -13.28 -5.28 -18.04
N GLU A 114 -13.09 -4.00 -17.72
CA GLU A 114 -11.77 -3.37 -17.53
C GLU A 114 -11.71 -2.60 -16.21
N HIS A 115 -11.56 -3.34 -15.11
CA HIS A 115 -11.54 -2.81 -13.73
C HIS A 115 -10.53 -1.68 -13.48
N GLU A 116 -9.50 -1.53 -14.32
CA GLU A 116 -8.55 -0.41 -14.22
C GLU A 116 -9.15 0.93 -14.66
N LEU A 117 -10.37 0.95 -15.16
CA LEU A 117 -11.04 2.13 -15.65
C LEU A 117 -12.37 2.39 -14.94
N VAL A 118 -12.73 3.66 -14.87
CA VAL A 118 -14.08 4.09 -14.44
C VAL A 118 -15.10 3.67 -15.49
N ARG A 119 -16.25 3.16 -15.03
CA ARG A 119 -17.40 2.82 -15.87
C ARG A 119 -17.97 4.08 -16.53
N LEU A 120 -18.32 3.98 -17.80
CA LEU A 120 -18.95 5.10 -18.52
C LEU A 120 -20.25 5.52 -17.84
N GLY A 121 -20.40 6.83 -17.62
CA GLY A 121 -21.58 7.41 -16.97
C GLY A 121 -21.65 7.22 -15.46
N ALA A 122 -20.66 6.57 -14.82
CA ALA A 122 -20.56 6.56 -13.37
C ALA A 122 -20.26 7.97 -12.86
N THR A 123 -21.11 8.46 -11.95
CA THR A 123 -20.97 9.78 -11.31
C THR A 123 -20.72 9.67 -9.81
N THR A 124 -20.98 8.52 -9.21
CA THR A 124 -20.87 8.31 -7.76
C THR A 124 -20.24 6.96 -7.44
N ALA A 125 -19.61 6.90 -6.27
CA ALA A 125 -19.16 5.68 -5.59
C ALA A 125 -19.73 5.66 -4.16
N LEU A 126 -19.82 4.48 -3.54
CA LEU A 126 -20.22 4.37 -2.14
C LEU A 126 -18.99 4.20 -1.27
N ILE A 127 -18.69 5.22 -0.46
CA ILE A 127 -17.66 5.14 0.58
C ILE A 127 -18.35 4.82 1.90
N ARG A 128 -18.17 3.58 2.38
CA ARG A 128 -18.80 3.04 3.61
C ARG A 128 -20.32 3.18 3.55
N GLY A 129 -20.90 2.87 2.39
CA GLY A 129 -22.34 2.99 2.13
C GLY A 129 -22.84 4.42 1.93
N THR A 130 -21.98 5.44 2.05
CA THR A 130 -22.34 6.85 1.82
C THR A 130 -21.95 7.25 0.39
N PRO A 131 -22.88 7.82 -0.40
CA PRO A 131 -22.57 8.32 -1.74
C PRO A 131 -21.49 9.41 -1.71
N ALA A 132 -20.52 9.30 -2.61
CA ALA A 132 -19.49 10.29 -2.88
C ALA A 132 -19.40 10.52 -4.39
N ASP A 133 -19.29 11.79 -4.79
CA ASP A 133 -19.16 12.15 -6.21
C ASP A 133 -17.80 11.73 -6.75
N LEU A 134 -17.80 11.04 -7.88
CA LEU A 134 -16.58 10.74 -8.61
C LEU A 134 -16.00 12.03 -9.19
N PRO A 135 -14.66 12.21 -9.14
CA PRO A 135 -14.04 13.40 -9.71
C PRO A 135 -14.21 13.40 -11.23
N SER A 136 -14.38 14.58 -11.82
CA SER A 136 -14.25 14.74 -13.27
C SER A 136 -12.78 14.72 -13.70
N PRO A 137 -12.47 14.46 -14.99
CA PRO A 137 -11.13 14.61 -15.53
C PRO A 137 -10.49 15.97 -15.21
N GLU A 138 -11.23 17.07 -15.42
CA GLU A 138 -10.76 18.43 -15.16
C GLU A 138 -10.48 18.65 -13.67
N ARG A 139 -11.29 18.05 -12.79
CA ARG A 139 -11.06 18.10 -11.35
C ARG A 139 -9.78 17.36 -10.96
N CYS A 140 -9.52 16.18 -11.55
CA CYS A 140 -8.29 15.43 -11.33
C CYS A 140 -7.05 16.24 -11.76
N GLU A 141 -7.09 16.85 -12.96
CA GLU A 141 -6.00 17.69 -13.45
C GLU A 141 -5.78 18.92 -12.55
N ALA A 142 -6.85 19.55 -12.06
CA ALA A 142 -6.77 20.67 -11.12
C ALA A 142 -6.15 20.27 -9.76
N LEU A 143 -6.23 19.00 -9.38
CA LEU A 143 -5.55 18.41 -8.22
C LEU A 143 -4.11 17.99 -8.52
N GLY A 144 -3.63 18.19 -9.75
CA GLY A 144 -2.29 17.79 -10.19
C GLY A 144 -2.16 16.30 -10.50
N ILE A 145 -3.28 15.60 -10.69
CA ILE A 145 -3.29 14.19 -11.10
C ILE A 145 -3.13 14.15 -12.62
N GLU A 146 -2.04 13.56 -13.10
CA GLU A 146 -1.81 13.34 -14.52
C GLU A 146 -2.70 12.20 -15.02
N LEU A 147 -3.50 12.48 -16.05
CA LEU A 147 -4.39 11.50 -16.65
C LEU A 147 -3.66 10.69 -17.72
N SER A 148 -3.71 9.37 -17.58
CA SER A 148 -3.10 8.44 -18.53
C SER A 148 -3.96 8.15 -19.76
N MET A 149 -5.29 8.32 -19.66
CA MET A 149 -6.23 7.95 -20.75
C MET A 149 -7.39 8.95 -20.93
N PRO A 150 -7.15 10.25 -21.08
CA PRO A 150 -8.22 11.23 -21.25
C PRO A 150 -9.11 10.92 -22.49
N PRO A 151 -10.43 11.16 -22.43
CA PRO A 151 -11.16 11.79 -21.33
C PRO A 151 -11.58 10.81 -20.22
N ARG A 152 -11.16 9.55 -20.29
CA ARG A 152 -11.58 8.50 -19.37
C ARG A 152 -10.63 8.44 -18.17
N LEU A 153 -11.18 8.29 -16.97
CA LEU A 153 -10.38 8.12 -15.77
C LEU A 153 -10.00 6.65 -15.56
N ARG A 154 -8.75 6.42 -15.16
CA ARG A 154 -8.35 5.15 -14.52
C ARG A 154 -8.90 5.10 -13.10
N THR A 155 -9.14 3.89 -12.60
CA THR A 155 -9.60 3.64 -11.23
C THR A 155 -8.69 4.29 -10.20
N PHE A 156 -7.36 4.20 -10.37
CA PHE A 156 -6.43 4.81 -9.43
C PHE A 156 -6.39 6.36 -9.51
N GLU A 157 -6.69 6.95 -10.67
CA GLU A 157 -6.78 8.41 -10.83
C GLU A 157 -8.03 8.95 -10.12
N ALA A 158 -9.17 8.28 -10.33
CA ALA A 158 -10.41 8.58 -9.62
C ALA A 158 -10.25 8.38 -8.11
N LEU A 159 -9.59 7.30 -7.67
CA LEU A 159 -9.30 7.04 -6.26
C LEU A 159 -8.43 8.13 -5.62
N ARG A 160 -7.43 8.65 -6.34
CA ARG A 160 -6.63 9.81 -5.89
C ARG A 160 -7.48 11.08 -5.77
N GLY A 161 -8.38 11.32 -6.72
CA GLY A 161 -9.32 12.43 -6.64
C GLY A 161 -10.27 12.31 -5.44
N LEU A 162 -10.82 11.11 -5.20
CA LEU A 162 -11.63 10.82 -4.01
C LEU A 162 -10.82 10.95 -2.73
N ALA A 163 -9.56 10.53 -2.71
CA ALA A 163 -8.66 10.72 -1.57
C ALA A 163 -8.39 12.19 -1.27
N ALA A 164 -8.46 13.08 -2.25
CA ALA A 164 -8.31 14.52 -2.02
C ALA A 164 -9.53 15.16 -1.33
N THR A 165 -10.73 14.59 -1.47
CA THR A 165 -11.98 15.18 -0.93
C THR A 165 -12.63 14.36 0.19
N HIS A 166 -12.41 13.05 0.21
CA HIS A 166 -13.01 12.07 1.14
C HIS A 166 -11.96 11.26 1.90
N ARG A 167 -10.75 11.82 2.09
CA ARG A 167 -9.60 11.18 2.73
C ARG A 167 -9.95 10.42 4.01
N ALA A 168 -10.63 11.11 4.95
CA ALA A 168 -10.94 10.55 6.27
C ALA A 168 -11.88 9.34 6.19
N SER A 169 -12.76 9.29 5.19
CA SER A 169 -13.70 8.18 4.98
C SER A 169 -13.04 6.97 4.31
N LEU A 170 -11.98 7.19 3.52
CA LEU A 170 -11.20 6.13 2.87
C LEU A 170 -10.15 5.50 3.80
N LEU A 171 -9.64 6.26 4.77
CA LEU A 171 -8.73 5.76 5.80
C LEU A 171 -9.49 4.93 6.86
N ALA A 172 -8.72 4.25 7.72
CA ALA A 172 -9.24 3.36 8.75
C ALA A 172 -10.11 4.13 9.75
N THR A 173 -11.22 3.51 10.14
CA THR A 173 -11.96 3.89 11.35
C THR A 173 -11.16 3.52 12.59
N GLU A 174 -11.51 4.08 13.75
CA GLU A 174 -10.86 3.74 15.02
C GLU A 174 -10.91 2.23 15.30
N THR A 175 -12.02 1.56 14.98
CA THR A 175 -12.19 0.11 15.14
C THR A 175 -11.26 -0.68 14.23
N GLU A 176 -11.13 -0.30 12.96
CA GLU A 176 -10.24 -0.97 12.01
C GLU A 176 -8.77 -0.73 12.35
N LEU A 177 -8.44 0.49 12.76
CA LEU A 177 -7.09 0.91 13.14
C LEU A 177 -6.59 0.18 14.39
N ARG A 178 -7.48 -0.02 15.37
CA ARG A 178 -7.18 -0.72 16.63
C ARG A 178 -7.33 -2.22 16.56
N HIS A 179 -7.76 -2.78 15.44
CA HIS A 179 -8.06 -4.21 15.33
C HIS A 179 -6.91 -5.10 15.84
N ALA A 180 -5.66 -4.69 15.61
CA ALA A 180 -4.48 -5.47 15.99
C ALA A 180 -3.95 -5.16 17.41
N PHE A 181 -4.55 -4.27 18.18
CA PHE A 181 -4.02 -3.82 19.47
C PHE A 181 -5.00 -4.04 20.62
N ALA A 182 -4.46 -4.02 21.85
CA ALA A 182 -5.28 -3.94 23.05
C ALA A 182 -5.89 -2.53 23.22
N ASP A 183 -7.06 -2.47 23.87
CA ASP A 183 -7.83 -1.23 24.03
C ASP A 183 -7.15 -0.19 24.94
N ASP A 184 -6.19 -0.60 25.78
CA ASP A 184 -5.46 0.25 26.71
C ASP A 184 -4.30 1.03 26.08
N LEU A 185 -3.97 0.75 24.81
CA LEU A 185 -2.95 1.51 24.08
C LEU A 185 -3.49 2.89 23.67
N GLU A 186 -2.95 3.96 24.24
CA GLU A 186 -3.31 5.32 23.89
C GLU A 186 -2.68 5.75 22.56
N ARG A 187 -3.42 6.49 21.73
CA ARG A 187 -2.85 7.11 20.53
C ARG A 187 -1.99 8.30 20.95
N VAL A 188 -0.71 8.29 20.59
CA VAL A 188 0.25 9.34 20.99
C VAL A 188 0.67 10.26 19.85
N LEU A 189 0.58 9.81 18.60
CA LEU A 189 0.94 10.60 17.42
C LEU A 189 0.18 10.09 16.20
N GLN A 190 -0.17 11.00 15.29
CA GLN A 190 -0.68 10.66 13.96
C GLN A 190 -0.04 11.59 12.93
N LEU A 191 0.43 11.03 11.83
CA LEU A 191 1.05 11.75 10.72
C LEU A 191 0.35 11.40 9.42
N ASP A 192 -0.07 12.43 8.67
CA ASP A 192 -0.57 12.28 7.30
C ASP A 192 0.53 12.43 6.24
N ASP A 193 1.69 12.97 6.64
CA ASP A 193 2.88 13.13 5.80
C ASP A 193 4.16 12.85 6.63
N TRP A 194 5.11 12.13 6.03
CA TRP A 194 6.39 11.78 6.64
C TRP A 194 7.39 11.29 5.59
N ARG A 195 8.68 11.26 5.94
CA ARG A 195 9.71 10.66 5.08
C ARG A 195 9.76 9.16 5.32
N HIS A 196 9.04 8.41 4.48
CA HIS A 196 9.09 6.96 4.47
C HIS A 196 10.45 6.46 3.96
N PRO A 197 11.07 5.43 4.57
CA PRO A 197 12.32 4.84 4.07
C PRO A 197 12.13 4.25 2.67
N ASP A 198 13.10 4.46 1.79
CA ASP A 198 13.14 3.84 0.46
C ASP A 198 13.58 2.36 0.56
N VAL A 199 12.68 1.55 1.11
CA VAL A 199 12.89 0.10 1.33
C VAL A 199 13.11 -0.66 0.02
N ALA A 200 12.65 -0.14 -1.12
CA ALA A 200 12.92 -0.72 -2.44
C ALA A 200 14.39 -0.55 -2.86
N ASN A 201 15.09 0.44 -2.30
CA ASN A 201 16.51 0.69 -2.50
C ASN A 201 17.34 0.42 -1.22
N ASP A 202 16.94 -0.58 -0.44
CA ASP A 202 17.62 -1.07 0.76
C ASP A 202 17.74 -0.06 1.93
N GLU A 203 16.99 1.06 1.92
CA GLU A 203 16.89 1.90 3.13
C GLU A 203 16.09 1.17 4.21
N ARG A 204 16.59 1.21 5.44
CA ARG A 204 15.93 0.61 6.61
C ARG A 204 15.25 1.65 7.48
N PRO A 205 14.17 1.30 8.19
CA PRO A 205 13.56 2.17 9.20
C PRO A 205 14.60 2.76 10.17
N SER A 206 15.56 1.99 10.65
CA SER A 206 16.64 2.49 11.54
C SER A 206 17.54 3.56 10.93
N GLY A 207 17.65 3.62 9.60
CA GLY A 207 18.40 4.67 8.89
C GLY A 207 17.57 5.92 8.57
N SER A 208 16.27 5.90 8.87
CA SER A 208 15.36 7.03 8.62
C SER A 208 15.19 7.90 9.85
N ALA A 209 15.56 9.18 9.72
CA ALA A 209 15.36 10.17 10.78
C ALA A 209 13.90 10.27 11.27
N THR A 210 12.93 10.00 10.39
CA THR A 210 11.53 9.93 10.80
C THR A 210 11.31 8.78 11.77
N PHE A 211 11.76 7.58 11.44
CA PHE A 211 11.51 6.40 12.27
C PHE A 211 12.30 6.40 13.57
N GLU A 212 13.52 6.96 13.58
CA GLU A 212 14.26 7.26 14.82
C GLU A 212 13.44 8.15 15.76
N MET A 213 12.83 9.22 15.23
CA MET A 213 11.95 10.11 16.00
C MET A 213 10.70 9.37 16.49
N LEU A 214 10.07 8.53 15.66
CA LEU A 214 8.89 7.75 16.06
C LEU A 214 9.22 6.79 17.20
N ALA A 215 10.36 6.08 17.12
CA ALA A 215 10.83 5.20 18.18
C ALA A 215 11.07 5.98 19.49
N ARG A 216 11.68 7.16 19.41
CA ARG A 216 11.84 8.07 20.57
C ARG A 216 10.49 8.43 21.18
N VAL A 217 9.51 8.85 20.38
CA VAL A 217 8.15 9.17 20.85
C VAL A 217 7.52 7.97 21.57
N LEU A 218 7.61 6.77 21.01
CA LEU A 218 7.10 5.54 21.63
C LEU A 218 7.80 5.19 22.95
N VAL A 219 9.02 5.68 23.20
CA VAL A 219 9.77 5.46 24.44
C VAL A 219 9.60 6.60 25.45
N THR A 220 9.37 7.83 25.02
CA THR A 220 9.34 9.00 25.92
C THR A 220 7.95 9.59 26.16
N ALA A 221 6.96 9.35 25.29
CA ALA A 221 5.62 9.95 25.42
C ALA A 221 4.91 9.54 26.72
N VAL A 222 4.71 10.46 27.66
CA VAL A 222 3.95 10.13 28.88
C VAL A 222 2.49 9.86 28.48
N PRO A 223 1.90 8.70 28.86
CA PRO A 223 0.47 8.47 28.67
C PRO A 223 -0.30 9.63 29.29
N ALA A 224 -1.24 10.19 28.54
CA ALA A 224 -1.95 11.36 29.03
C ALA A 224 -2.90 10.90 30.13
N ALA A 225 -2.60 11.24 31.38
CA ALA A 225 -3.55 11.17 32.47
C ALA A 225 -4.71 12.16 32.21
N GLY A 226 -5.67 11.75 31.38
CA GLY A 226 -6.81 12.54 30.97
C GLY A 226 -6.71 13.08 29.53
N ARG A 227 -7.65 12.62 28.69
CA ARG A 227 -8.13 13.21 27.42
C ARG A 227 -7.24 14.30 26.82
N TRP A 228 -6.57 13.97 25.71
CA TRP A 228 -6.26 14.97 24.70
C TRP A 228 -7.56 15.62 24.21
N PRO A 229 -7.71 16.95 24.26
CA PRO A 229 -8.79 17.60 23.53
C PRO A 229 -8.61 17.27 22.05
N SER A 230 -9.70 16.89 21.41
CA SER A 230 -9.80 16.55 19.98
C SER A 230 -9.52 17.72 19.02
N THR A 231 -8.83 18.76 19.48
CA THR A 231 -8.28 19.80 18.62
C THR A 231 -7.05 19.24 17.92
N VAL A 232 -7.32 18.65 16.75
CA VAL A 232 -6.41 18.68 15.59
C VAL A 232 -5.72 20.05 15.60
N CYS A 233 -4.39 20.07 15.69
CA CYS A 233 -3.63 21.26 15.33
C CYS A 233 -3.83 21.47 13.83
N ASP A 234 -4.86 22.24 13.49
CA ASP A 234 -5.12 22.72 12.16
C ASP A 234 -4.08 23.81 11.86
N CYS A 235 -2.87 23.41 11.44
CA CYS A 235 -1.88 24.32 10.88
C CYS A 235 -2.27 24.67 9.44
N SER A 236 -3.45 25.27 9.27
CA SER A 236 -3.96 25.78 7.99
C SER A 236 -4.22 27.29 8.09
N ALA A 237 -3.27 28.05 8.62
CA ALA A 237 -3.31 29.50 8.51
C ALA A 237 -1.90 30.13 8.59
N SER A 238 -1.17 30.12 7.47
CA SER A 238 -0.62 31.35 6.86
C SER A 238 0.50 31.04 5.85
N ALA A 239 0.30 31.58 4.64
CA ALA A 239 1.31 31.94 3.64
C ALA A 239 2.19 30.83 3.04
N SER A 240 1.68 30.31 1.91
CA SER A 240 2.39 30.28 0.62
C SER A 240 3.91 30.15 0.67
N THR A 241 4.41 28.91 0.67
CA THR A 241 5.58 28.54 -0.12
C THR A 241 5.36 27.10 -0.58
N ARG A 242 4.98 26.96 -1.86
CA ARG A 242 4.84 25.66 -2.52
C ARG A 242 6.21 24.98 -2.54
N VAL A 243 6.38 23.92 -1.75
CA VAL A 243 7.42 22.93 -2.02
C VAL A 243 6.79 21.90 -2.95
N ARG A 244 7.22 21.94 -4.22
CA ARG A 244 6.93 20.93 -5.22
C ARG A 244 7.46 19.57 -4.74
N THR A 245 6.59 18.59 -4.55
CA THR A 245 6.97 17.19 -4.69
C THR A 245 7.25 16.93 -6.16
N SER A 246 8.49 17.19 -6.59
CA SER A 246 8.98 16.63 -7.85
C SER A 246 9.40 15.19 -7.57
N ILE A 247 8.56 14.22 -7.94
CA ILE A 247 9.03 12.88 -8.24
C ILE A 247 9.88 13.04 -9.52
N ARG A 248 11.19 13.21 -9.37
CA ARG A 248 12.12 13.20 -10.51
C ARG A 248 12.28 11.76 -10.97
N CYS A 249 11.55 11.41 -12.03
CA CYS A 249 11.89 10.28 -12.86
C CYS A 249 13.24 10.56 -13.53
N SER A 250 14.32 9.96 -13.03
CA SER A 250 15.67 10.09 -13.58
C SER A 250 15.78 9.27 -14.88
N ARG A 251 15.31 9.83 -16.00
CA ARG A 251 15.69 9.31 -17.33
C ARG A 251 17.17 9.62 -17.55
N ARG A 252 18.01 8.57 -17.50
CA ARG A 252 19.38 8.62 -18.03
C ARG A 252 19.32 8.91 -19.53
N SER A 253 19.96 10.00 -19.92
CA SER A 253 20.24 10.34 -21.32
C SER A 253 21.08 9.23 -21.97
N ALA A 254 20.58 8.67 -23.07
CA ALA A 254 21.38 7.83 -23.94
C ALA A 254 22.50 8.68 -24.59
N PRO A 255 23.74 8.16 -24.71
CA PRO A 255 24.81 8.88 -25.39
C PRO A 255 24.50 8.98 -26.90
N SER A 256 24.63 10.19 -27.44
CA SER A 256 24.56 10.48 -28.86
C SER A 256 25.67 9.75 -29.65
N PRO A 257 25.41 9.29 -30.88
CA PRO A 257 26.41 8.61 -31.69
C PRO A 257 27.47 9.61 -32.21
N PRO A 258 28.73 9.18 -32.38
CA PRO A 258 29.77 10.04 -32.94
C PRO A 258 29.60 10.24 -34.44
N THR A 259 29.92 11.46 -34.85
CA THR A 259 29.98 12.01 -36.20
C THR A 259 30.93 11.25 -37.14
N THR A 260 30.47 10.99 -38.35
CA THR A 260 31.26 10.41 -39.45
C THR A 260 32.07 11.48 -40.19
N ARG A 261 33.35 11.18 -40.45
CA ARG A 261 34.16 11.75 -41.54
C ARG A 261 34.80 10.60 -42.32
N SER A 262 34.83 10.75 -43.66
CA SER A 262 35.29 9.81 -44.70
C SER A 262 36.75 9.33 -44.50
N VAL A 263 37.27 8.23 -45.06
CA VAL A 263 37.42 7.74 -46.46
C VAL A 263 37.82 6.23 -46.32
N ALA A 264 37.37 5.24 -47.10
CA ALA A 264 37.96 4.78 -48.37
C ALA A 264 37.33 3.43 -48.81
N ARG A 265 37.38 3.17 -50.11
CA ARG A 265 36.76 2.05 -50.86
C ARG A 265 37.40 0.68 -50.61
N ALA A 266 36.58 -0.38 -50.65
CA ALA A 266 36.84 -1.60 -51.42
C ALA A 266 35.53 -2.40 -51.66
N ARG A 267 35.35 -2.88 -52.90
CA ARG A 267 34.20 -3.66 -53.39
C ARG A 267 34.43 -5.16 -53.13
N CYS A 268 33.38 -5.92 -52.80
CA CYS A 268 32.78 -6.96 -53.67
C CYS A 268 31.88 -7.99 -52.92
N THR A 269 30.74 -8.25 -53.58
CA THR A 269 29.98 -9.52 -53.72
C THR A 269 29.20 -10.17 -52.55
N ARG A 270 27.87 -9.96 -52.63
CA ARG A 270 26.73 -10.92 -52.62
C ARG A 270 26.25 -11.59 -51.30
N PRO A 271 24.95 -11.97 -51.24
CA PRO A 271 24.15 -11.97 -50.01
C PRO A 271 23.88 -13.39 -49.47
N ILE A 272 23.68 -13.51 -48.15
CA ILE A 272 23.12 -14.72 -47.53
C ILE A 272 22.12 -14.33 -46.43
N THR A 273 21.00 -15.03 -46.50
CA THR A 273 19.79 -15.02 -45.69
C THR A 273 19.97 -15.49 -44.25
N SER A 274 19.05 -15.02 -43.40
CA SER A 274 18.53 -15.61 -42.16
C SER A 274 19.13 -16.94 -41.66
N SER A 275 19.62 -16.97 -40.43
CA SER A 275 19.16 -17.93 -39.40
C SER A 275 19.90 -17.76 -38.07
N SER A 276 19.10 -17.82 -37.01
CA SER A 276 19.38 -18.38 -35.68
C SER A 276 20.73 -18.13 -35.01
N TRP A 277 20.70 -17.31 -33.95
CA TRP A 277 21.59 -17.49 -32.80
C TRP A 277 20.77 -17.84 -31.57
N ARG A 278 20.96 -19.08 -31.09
CA ARG A 278 20.68 -19.51 -29.73
C ARG A 278 21.91 -19.17 -28.87
N PRO A 279 21.72 -18.77 -27.60
CA PRO A 279 22.69 -19.07 -26.56
C PRO A 279 22.25 -20.30 -25.78
N SER A 280 23.23 -21.16 -25.55
CA SER A 280 23.17 -22.41 -24.82
C SER A 280 22.84 -22.22 -23.34
N ALA A 281 22.23 -23.28 -22.80
CA ALA A 281 21.83 -23.46 -21.42
C ALA A 281 23.00 -23.35 -20.43
N LEU A 282 22.73 -22.72 -19.29
CA LEU A 282 23.29 -23.13 -18.00
C LEU A 282 22.14 -23.67 -17.15
N ARG A 283 22.32 -24.93 -16.74
CA ARG A 283 21.38 -25.77 -16.02
C ARG A 283 21.19 -25.22 -14.60
N CYS A 284 19.96 -24.87 -14.23
CA CYS A 284 19.56 -24.83 -12.83
C CYS A 284 18.98 -26.20 -12.47
N ARG A 285 19.62 -26.88 -11.51
CA ARG A 285 19.11 -28.11 -10.92
C ARG A 285 17.84 -27.80 -10.14
N SER A 286 16.86 -28.66 -10.35
CA SER A 286 15.59 -28.77 -9.65
C SER A 286 15.76 -28.97 -8.14
N SER A 287 15.25 -28.03 -7.34
CA SER A 287 14.66 -28.32 -6.04
C SER A 287 13.22 -27.82 -6.10
N GLY A 288 12.29 -28.77 -6.27
CA GLY A 288 10.87 -28.49 -6.36
C GLY A 288 10.31 -28.07 -5.01
N LEU A 289 9.88 -26.82 -4.91
CA LEU A 289 8.84 -26.39 -3.97
C LEU A 289 7.96 -25.39 -4.73
N ARG A 290 6.72 -25.79 -5.00
CA ARG A 290 5.70 -24.94 -5.59
C ARG A 290 5.24 -23.96 -4.51
N CYS A 291 5.29 -22.66 -4.80
CA CYS A 291 4.54 -21.65 -4.04
C CYS A 291 3.03 -21.94 -4.17
N PRO A 292 2.26 -22.01 -3.07
CA PRO A 292 0.81 -22.00 -3.17
C PRO A 292 0.30 -20.56 -3.35
N ASN A 293 -0.44 -20.37 -4.43
CA ASN A 293 -1.26 -19.19 -4.75
C ASN A 293 -2.15 -18.76 -3.58
N ARG A 294 -2.00 -17.51 -3.12
CA ARG A 294 -3.00 -16.76 -2.32
C ARG A 294 -4.09 -16.17 -3.23
N ALA A 295 -4.77 -17.05 -3.97
CA ALA A 295 -5.92 -16.67 -4.80
C ALA A 295 -7.05 -17.68 -4.55
N ARG A 296 -7.78 -17.51 -3.44
CA ARG A 296 -9.08 -18.15 -3.16
C ARG A 296 -9.73 -17.51 -1.93
N LEU A 297 -10.10 -16.24 -2.08
CA LEU A 297 -11.13 -15.59 -1.26
C LEU A 297 -12.00 -14.76 -2.21
N PHE A 298 -12.58 -15.40 -3.21
CA PHE A 298 -13.65 -14.83 -4.02
C PHE A 298 -14.60 -15.96 -4.45
N GLN A 299 -15.89 -15.64 -4.45
CA GLN A 299 -17.07 -16.49 -4.72
C GLN A 299 -17.67 -17.23 -3.50
N ARG A 300 -18.62 -16.59 -2.83
CA ARG A 300 -20.06 -16.94 -2.91
C ARG A 300 -20.88 -16.07 -1.95
N GLY A 301 -21.83 -15.29 -2.49
CA GLY A 301 -22.68 -14.40 -1.69
C GLY A 301 -23.82 -13.72 -2.47
N ALA A 302 -24.56 -14.46 -3.29
CA ALA A 302 -25.91 -14.16 -3.80
C ALA A 302 -26.36 -15.44 -4.53
N SER A 303 -27.55 -16.00 -4.43
CA SER A 303 -28.87 -15.61 -3.94
C SER A 303 -29.69 -16.91 -3.90
N GLU A 304 -30.60 -17.12 -2.94
CA GLU A 304 -31.78 -17.96 -3.21
C GLU A 304 -32.93 -17.63 -2.23
N HIS A 305 -33.89 -16.88 -2.75
CA HIS A 305 -35.24 -16.71 -2.21
C HIS A 305 -36.16 -17.67 -2.98
N ARG A 306 -36.83 -18.58 -2.27
CA ARG A 306 -38.10 -19.33 -2.56
C ARG A 306 -38.14 -20.45 -1.51
N GLY A 307 -39.21 -20.84 -0.83
CA GLY A 307 -40.62 -20.49 -0.72
C GLY A 307 -41.19 -21.40 0.39
N ALA A 308 -42.21 -20.95 1.11
CA ALA A 308 -42.76 -21.56 2.33
C ALA A 308 -43.34 -22.98 2.15
N PRO A 309 -43.50 -23.77 3.24
CA PRO A 309 -44.03 -25.13 3.18
C PRO A 309 -45.57 -25.16 3.21
N ARG A 310 -46.16 -26.08 2.45
CA ARG A 310 -47.53 -26.57 2.67
C ARG A 310 -47.50 -28.04 3.12
N ARG A 311 -48.37 -28.30 4.09
CA ARG A 311 -48.64 -29.55 4.80
C ARG A 311 -49.03 -30.70 3.87
N GLY A 312 -48.66 -31.91 4.29
CA GLY A 312 -49.14 -33.22 3.85
C GLY A 312 -48.49 -34.26 4.73
#